data_AF-A0A7C7USR2-F1
#
_entry.id   AF-A0A7C7USR2-F1
#
_cell.length_a   1.000
_cell.length_b   1.000
_cell.length_c   1.000
_cell.angle_alpha   90.00
_cell.angle_beta   90.00
_cell.angle_gamma   90.00
#
_symmetry.space_group_name_H-M   'P 1'
#
loop_
_entity.id
_entity.type
_entity.pdbx_description
1 polymer ?
#
loop_
_entity_poly.entity_id
_entity_poly.type
_entity_poly.pdbx_seq_one_letter_code
_entity_poly.pdbx_strand_id
1 'polypeptide(L)'
;MNQFNAFLEIVLKFTDLKWGQVREDLISKSIKVLRKYREGKSPDELKNSKLIQGIEDFYERLYEIYKSDPDNVEKLTQALGSFIKAPVPCKLKIIGIFESLLK
;
A
#
# COMPACT_ATOMS: atom_id res chain seq x y z
N MET A 1 -14.01 -0.54 0.10
CA MET A 1 -13.21 -0.06 -1.06
C MET A 1 -12.68 -1.29 -1.78
N ASN A 2 -12.70 -1.36 -3.11
CA ASN A 2 -12.17 -2.53 -3.82
C ASN A 2 -10.62 -2.57 -3.75
N GLN A 3 -10.02 -3.77 -3.77
CA GLN A 3 -8.57 -4.01 -3.71
C GLN A 3 -7.76 -3.23 -4.76
N PHE A 4 -8.33 -2.94 -5.94
CA PHE A 4 -7.67 -2.15 -6.98
C PHE A 4 -7.52 -0.67 -6.57
N ASN A 5 -8.54 -0.09 -5.94
CA ASN A 5 -8.48 1.26 -5.38
C ASN A 5 -7.48 1.31 -4.22
N ALA A 6 -7.50 0.30 -3.34
CA ALA A 6 -6.54 0.20 -2.25
C ALA A 6 -5.09 0.11 -2.75
N PHE A 7 -4.84 -0.71 -3.78
CA PHE A 7 -3.53 -0.81 -4.42
C PHE A 7 -3.08 0.54 -4.97
N LEU A 8 -3.93 1.20 -5.76
CA LEU A 8 -3.61 2.47 -6.39
C LEU A 8 -3.36 3.57 -5.33
N GLU A 9 -4.20 3.63 -4.29
CA GLU A 9 -4.07 4.57 -3.19
C GLU A 9 -2.72 4.43 -2.47
N ILE A 10 -2.33 3.20 -2.11
CA ILE A 10 -1.05 2.92 -1.44
C ILE A 10 0.14 3.29 -2.35
N VAL A 11 0.07 2.91 -3.62
CA VAL A 11 1.17 3.18 -4.56
C VAL A 11 1.32 4.68 -4.82
N LEU A 12 0.23 5.40 -5.06
CA LEU A 12 0.26 6.86 -5.29
C LEU A 12 0.73 7.62 -4.07
N LYS A 13 0.36 7.18 -2.86
CA LYS A 13 0.84 7.80 -1.61
C LYS A 13 2.37 7.86 -1.52
N PHE A 14 3.04 6.87 -2.10
CA PHE A 14 4.49 6.70 -2.03
C PHE A 14 5.20 6.81 -3.38
N THR A 15 4.53 7.38 -4.38
CA THR A 15 5.13 7.62 -5.70
C THR A 15 5.06 9.09 -6.06
N ASP A 16 6.21 9.69 -6.31
CA ASP A 16 6.31 10.99 -6.96
C ASP A 16 6.20 10.81 -8.48
N LEU A 17 5.03 11.12 -9.03
CA LEU A 17 4.77 11.01 -10.47
C LEU A 17 5.53 12.05 -11.30
N LYS A 18 5.90 13.19 -10.71
CA LYS A 18 6.63 14.26 -11.42
C LYS A 18 8.07 13.83 -11.71
N TRP A 19 8.68 13.14 -10.77
CA TRP A 19 10.08 12.68 -10.86
C TRP A 19 10.22 11.17 -11.11
N GLY A 20 9.11 10.44 -11.18
CA GLY A 20 9.08 8.99 -11.38
C GLY A 20 9.73 8.20 -10.23
N GLN A 21 9.78 8.80 -9.03
CA GLN A 21 10.44 8.19 -7.88
C GLN A 21 9.43 7.42 -7.03
N VAL A 22 9.73 6.15 -6.78
CA VAL A 22 8.88 5.27 -5.97
C VAL A 22 9.59 4.97 -4.64
N ARG A 23 8.95 5.30 -3.53
CA ARG A 23 9.42 4.97 -2.17
C ARG A 23 9.04 3.55 -1.81
N GLU A 24 9.72 2.60 -2.45
CA GLU A 24 9.50 1.16 -2.27
C GLU A 24 9.66 0.70 -0.81
N ASP A 25 10.51 1.38 -0.05
CA ASP A 25 10.70 1.17 1.39
C ASP A 25 9.41 1.40 2.18
N LEU A 26 8.66 2.47 1.85
CA LEU A 26 7.40 2.83 2.51
C LEU A 26 6.24 1.94 2.05
N ILE A 27 6.23 1.52 0.78
CA ILE A 27 5.29 0.50 0.28
C ILE A 27 5.53 -0.83 1.00
N SER A 28 6.78 -1.24 1.18
CA SER A 28 7.15 -2.45 1.93
C SER A 28 6.72 -2.39 3.40
N LYS A 29 6.81 -1.21 4.04
CA LYS A 29 6.25 -1.00 5.39
C LYS A 29 4.73 -1.13 5.40
N SER A 30 4.05 -0.58 4.41
CA SER A 30 2.60 -0.70 4.26
C SER A 30 2.15 -2.16 4.15
N ILE A 31 2.87 -2.98 3.38
CA ILE A 31 2.65 -4.43 3.29
C ILE A 31 2.78 -5.09 4.68
N LYS A 32 3.83 -4.73 5.45
CA LYS A 32 4.05 -5.29 6.80
C LYS A 32 2.94 -4.89 7.77
N VAL A 33 2.49 -3.63 7.74
CA VAL A 33 1.40 -3.14 8.58
C VAL A 33 0.08 -3.84 8.24
N LEU A 34 -0.26 -3.99 6.96
CA LEU A 34 -1.44 -4.74 6.52
C LEU A 34 -1.43 -6.21 7.02
N ARG A 35 -0.27 -6.86 7.02
CA ARG A 35 -0.12 -8.21 7.59
C ARG A 35 -0.36 -8.23 9.10
N LYS A 36 0.13 -7.21 9.83
CA LYS A 36 -0.15 -7.09 11.27
C LYS A 36 -1.63 -6.89 11.57
N TYR A 37 -2.35 -6.14 10.76
CA TYR A 37 -3.80 -6.01 10.90
C TYR A 37 -4.53 -7.32 10.64
N ARG A 38 -4.09 -8.09 9.65
CA ARG A 38 -4.61 -9.45 9.43
C ARG A 38 -4.31 -10.41 10.59
N GLU A 39 -3.19 -10.23 11.30
CA GLU A 39 -2.86 -10.93 12.54
C GLU A 39 -3.68 -10.45 13.77
N GLY A 40 -4.62 -9.51 13.58
CA GLY A 40 -5.50 -9.01 14.64
C GLY A 40 -4.98 -7.78 15.39
N LYS A 41 -3.89 -7.15 14.93
CA LYS A 41 -3.40 -5.91 15.54
C LYS A 41 -4.31 -4.72 15.21
N SER A 42 -4.37 -3.78 16.14
CA SER A 42 -5.05 -2.50 15.99
C SER A 42 -4.08 -1.35 15.68
N PRO A 43 -4.56 -0.20 15.17
CA PRO A 43 -3.74 1.01 15.01
C PRO A 43 -3.10 1.46 16.32
N ASP A 44 -3.83 1.44 17.44
CA ASP A 44 -3.31 1.85 18.76
C ASP A 44 -2.10 1.02 19.19
N GLU A 45 -2.10 -0.29 18.93
CA GLU A 45 -0.95 -1.16 19.21
C GLU A 45 0.26 -0.87 18.32
N LEU A 46 0.05 -0.31 17.12
CA LEU A 46 1.12 0.02 16.18
C LEU A 46 1.63 1.46 16.29
N LYS A 47 0.91 2.34 16.99
CA LYS A 47 1.19 3.79 17.09
C LYS A 47 2.60 4.14 17.56
N ASN A 48 3.22 3.30 18.38
CA ASN A 48 4.60 3.48 18.87
C ASN A 48 5.60 2.50 18.24
N SER A 49 5.18 1.75 17.22
CA SER A 49 6.00 0.73 16.58
C SER A 49 6.97 1.35 15.58
N LYS A 50 8.21 0.85 15.53
CA LYS A 50 9.15 1.16 14.44
C LYS A 50 8.62 0.77 13.06
N LEU A 51 7.60 -0.09 13.00
CA LEU A 51 6.96 -0.51 11.73
C LEU A 51 6.27 0.64 11.00
N ILE A 52 5.72 1.62 11.73
CA ILE A 52 4.98 2.74 11.11
C ILE A 52 5.88 3.94 10.78
N GLN A 53 7.18 3.86 11.04
CA GLN A 53 8.10 4.98 10.81
C GLN A 53 8.10 5.39 9.32
N GLY A 54 7.85 6.65 9.00
CA GLY A 54 7.69 7.16 7.63
C GLY A 54 6.34 6.89 6.97
N ILE A 55 5.40 6.24 7.66
CA ILE A 55 4.00 6.05 7.24
C ILE A 55 3.02 6.41 8.36
N GLU A 56 3.43 7.26 9.30
CA GLU A 56 2.68 7.65 10.49
C GLU A 56 1.38 8.38 10.15
N ASP A 57 1.32 9.05 9.00
CA ASP A 57 0.13 9.73 8.49
C ASP A 57 -0.79 8.80 7.68
N PHE A 58 -0.41 7.53 7.51
CA PHE A 58 -1.09 6.60 6.60
C PHE A 58 -1.41 5.23 7.23
N TYR A 59 -0.78 4.86 8.34
CA TYR A 59 -1.01 3.54 8.96
C TYR A 59 -2.47 3.32 9.39
N GLU A 60 -3.16 4.36 9.90
CA GLU A 60 -4.58 4.27 10.25
C GLU A 60 -5.44 4.04 9.00
N ARG A 61 -5.10 4.69 7.88
CA ARG A 61 -5.76 4.47 6.60
C ARG A 61 -5.60 3.02 6.11
N LEU A 62 -4.42 2.42 6.29
CA LEU A 62 -4.20 1.00 5.99
C LEU A 62 -5.12 0.08 6.81
N TYR A 63 -5.51 0.48 8.03
CA TYR A 63 -6.46 -0.28 8.83
C TYR A 63 -7.89 -0.20 8.30
N GLU A 64 -8.30 0.96 7.79
CA GLU A 64 -9.58 1.11 7.09
C GLU A 64 -9.61 0.27 5.80
N ILE A 65 -8.50 0.25 5.05
CA ILE A 65 -8.33 -0.62 3.88
C ILE A 65 -8.57 -2.07 4.27
N TYR A 66 -7.86 -2.54 5.31
CA TYR A 66 -7.99 -3.89 5.85
C TYR A 66 -9.44 -4.20 6.26
N LYS A 67 -10.10 -3.33 7.03
CA LYS A 67 -11.48 -3.53 7.47
C LYS A 67 -12.49 -3.58 6.34
N SER A 68 -12.23 -2.88 5.24
CA SER A 68 -13.16 -2.78 4.13
C SER A 68 -13.23 -4.04 3.27
N ASP A 69 -12.15 -4.84 3.24
CA ASP A 69 -12.08 -6.11 2.52
C ASP A 69 -10.95 -7.01 3.08
N PRO A 70 -11.14 -7.60 4.28
CA PRO A 70 -10.09 -8.35 4.97
C PRO A 70 -9.58 -9.57 4.18
N ASP A 71 -10.48 -10.23 3.43
CA ASP A 71 -10.18 -11.46 2.68
C ASP A 71 -9.25 -11.21 1.49
N ASN A 72 -9.33 -10.02 0.87
CA ASN A 72 -8.46 -9.66 -0.25
C ASN A 72 -7.14 -8.99 0.15
N VAL A 73 -6.88 -8.77 1.45
CA VAL A 73 -5.62 -8.17 1.91
C VAL A 73 -4.41 -9.01 1.51
N GLU A 74 -4.52 -10.34 1.48
CA GLU A 74 -3.44 -11.20 0.98
C GLU A 74 -3.10 -10.88 -0.48
N LYS A 75 -4.12 -10.83 -1.35
CA LYS A 75 -3.93 -10.49 -2.78
C LYS A 75 -3.39 -9.08 -2.96
N LEU A 76 -3.87 -8.11 -2.17
CA LEU A 76 -3.34 -6.74 -2.16
C LEU A 76 -1.85 -6.73 -1.80
N THR A 77 -1.45 -7.42 -0.73
CA THR A 77 -0.03 -7.48 -0.33
C THR A 77 0.85 -8.18 -1.36
N GLN A 78 0.33 -9.21 -2.04
CA GLN A 78 1.02 -9.87 -3.16
C GLN A 78 1.17 -8.93 -4.36
N ALA A 79 0.13 -8.19 -4.72
CA ALA A 79 0.18 -7.20 -5.80
C ALA A 79 1.19 -6.09 -5.51
N LEU A 80 1.16 -5.53 -4.30
CA LEU A 80 2.15 -4.54 -3.86
C LEU A 80 3.58 -5.13 -3.85
N GLY A 81 3.73 -6.38 -3.41
CA GLY A 81 4.99 -7.11 -3.44
C GLY A 81 5.55 -7.35 -4.84
N SER A 82 4.69 -7.59 -5.82
CA SER A 82 5.06 -7.67 -7.24
C SER A 82 5.40 -6.29 -7.80
N PHE A 83 4.64 -5.26 -7.42
CA PHE A 83 4.87 -3.88 -7.84
C PHE A 83 6.26 -3.38 -7.42
N ILE A 84 6.67 -3.55 -6.16
CA ILE A 84 8.00 -3.11 -5.71
C ILE A 84 9.15 -3.79 -6.47
N LYS A 85 8.96 -5.04 -6.92
CA LYS A 85 9.96 -5.79 -7.70
C LYS A 85 10.02 -5.40 -9.18
N ALA A 86 9.02 -4.69 -9.68
CA ALA A 86 8.98 -4.30 -11.08
C ALA A 86 10.04 -3.22 -11.40
N PRO A 87 10.59 -3.18 -12.62
CA PRO A 87 11.44 -2.05 -13.05
C PRO A 87 10.68 -0.73 -12.98
N VAL A 88 11.38 0.39 -12.72
CA VAL A 88 10.77 1.73 -12.61
C VAL A 88 9.87 2.10 -13.80
N PRO A 89 10.28 1.88 -15.08
CA PRO A 89 9.41 2.17 -16.22
C PRO A 89 8.11 1.36 -16.20
N CYS A 90 8.14 0.14 -15.66
CA CYS A 90 6.95 -0.70 -15.53
C CYS A 90 6.02 -0.22 -14.41
N LYS A 91 6.58 0.24 -13.29
CA LYS A 91 5.81 0.78 -12.15
C LYS A 91 4.91 1.95 -12.59
N LEU A 92 5.48 2.92 -13.30
CA LEU A 92 4.71 4.08 -13.79
C LEU A 92 3.63 3.67 -14.80
N LYS A 93 3.93 2.71 -15.69
CA LYS A 93 2.91 2.14 -16.60
C LYS A 93 1.78 1.45 -15.85
N ILE A 94 2.09 0.68 -14.82
CA ILE A 94 1.08 -0.01 -13.98
C ILE A 94 0.16 1.02 -13.32
N ILE A 95 0.72 2.10 -12.76
CA ILE A 95 -0.07 3.19 -12.18
C ILE A 95 -1.02 3.77 -13.24
N GLY A 96 -0.51 4.17 -14.40
CA GLY A 96 -1.33 4.77 -15.46
C GLY A 96 -2.43 3.85 -15.99
N ILE A 97 -2.17 2.53 -16.06
CA ILE A 97 -3.19 1.53 -16.41
C ILE A 97 -4.30 1.51 -15.36
N PHE A 98 -3.95 1.44 -14.08
CA PHE A 98 -4.94 1.42 -12.98
C PHE A 98 -5.74 2.73 -12.91
N GLU A 99 -5.08 3.88 -13.08
CA GLU A 99 -5.77 5.17 -13.17
C GLU A 99 -6.75 5.25 -14.34
N SER A 100 -6.45 4.58 -15.46
CA SER A 100 -7.34 4.54 -16.62
C SER A 100 -8.51 3.57 -16.45
N LEU A 101 -8.30 2.45 -15.75
CA LEU A 101 -9.33 1.42 -15.53
C LEU A 101 -10.31 1.77 -14.39
N LEU A 102 -9.91 2.64 -13.47
CA LEU A 102 -10.70 3.02 -12.30
C LEU A 102 -11.39 4.40 -12.47
N LYS A 103 -11.23 5.05 -13.62
CA LYS A 103 -12.02 6.20 -14.08
C LYS A 103 -13.30 5.73 -14.77
#